data_AF-A0A136KWH0-F1
#
_entry.id   AF-A0A136KWH0-F1
#
_cell.length_a   1.000
_cell.length_b   1.000
_cell.length_c   1.000
_cell.angle_alpha   90.00
_cell.angle_beta   90.00
_cell.angle_gamma   90.00
#
_symmetry.space_group_name_H-M   'P 1'
#
loop_
_entity.id
_entity.type
_entity.pdbx_description
1 polymer ?
#
loop_
_entity_poly.entity_id
_entity_poly.type
_entity_poly.pdbx_seq_one_letter_code
_entity_poly.pdbx_strand_id
1 'polypeptide(L)' 'MPARAHRLDLVPPYLFAEIARIKAEAVASGADVIDLGIGDPDLPTPQPV' A
#
# COMPACT_ATOMS: atom_id res chain seq x y z
N MET A 1 27.72 -11.92 5.63
CA MET A 1 26.29 -11.56 5.69
C MET A 1 25.68 -12.24 6.90
N PRO A 2 25.06 -11.52 7.84
CA PRO A 2 24.39 -12.16 8.97
C PRO A 2 23.24 -13.06 8.47
N ALA A 3 22.96 -14.13 9.20
CA ALA A 3 21.82 -15.00 8.92
C ALA A 3 20.49 -14.24 9.14
N ARG A 4 19.46 -14.55 8.34
CA ARG A 4 18.12 -13.98 8.43
C ARG A 4 17.48 -14.33 9.79
N ALA A 5 16.79 -13.38 10.42
CA ALA A 5 16.11 -13.61 11.70
C ALA A 5 14.87 -14.51 11.52
N HIS A 6 14.75 -15.55 12.35
CA HIS A 6 13.67 -16.54 12.26
C HIS A 6 12.25 -15.95 12.39
N ARG A 7 12.09 -14.86 13.16
CA ARG A 7 10.79 -14.16 13.31
C ARG A 7 10.20 -13.65 11.99
N LEU A 8 11.01 -13.48 10.95
CA LEU A 8 10.54 -13.06 9.63
C LEU A 8 9.70 -14.14 8.93
N ASP A 9 9.84 -15.41 9.32
CA ASP A 9 9.03 -16.52 8.78
C ASP A 9 7.61 -16.53 9.39
N LEU A 10 7.37 -15.75 10.45
CA LEU A 10 6.08 -15.64 11.13
C LEU A 10 5.20 -14.51 10.56
N VAL A 11 5.75 -13.67 9.67
CA VAL A 11 5.00 -12.55 9.10
C VAL A 11 4.03 -13.10 8.05
N PRO A 12 2.71 -12.90 8.22
CA PRO A 12 1.75 -13.39 7.25
C PRO A 12 1.85 -12.60 5.93
N PRO A 13 1.33 -13.16 4.82
CA PRO A 13 1.22 -12.43 3.56
C PRO A 13 0.47 -11.11 3.73
N TYR A 14 0.93 -10.07 3.03
CA TYR A 14 0.30 -8.75 3.08
C TYR A 14 -0.98 -8.73 2.25
N LEU A 15 -2.12 -8.80 2.93
CA LEU A 15 -3.46 -8.87 2.31
C LEU A 15 -3.70 -7.75 1.29
N PHE A 16 -3.25 -6.53 1.58
CA PHE A 16 -3.50 -5.38 0.72
C PHE A 16 -2.64 -5.33 -0.54
N ALA A 17 -1.62 -6.20 -0.66
CA ALA A 17 -0.80 -6.29 -1.88
C ALA A 17 -1.66 -6.63 -3.10
N GLU A 18 -2.60 -7.56 -2.94
CA GLU A 18 -3.45 -8.01 -4.03
C GLU A 18 -4.49 -6.95 -4.42
N ILE A 19 -5.04 -6.23 -3.44
CA ILE A 19 -5.94 -5.09 -3.68
C ILE A 19 -5.20 -3.99 -4.45
N ALA A 20 -3.95 -3.70 -4.08
CA ALA A 20 -3.13 -2.73 -4.78
C ALA A 20 -2.86 -3.14 -6.23
N ARG A 21 -2.61 -4.43 -6.50
CA ARG A 21 -2.41 -4.98 -7.85
C ARG A 21 -3.65 -4.78 -8.71
N ILE A 22 -4.82 -5.19 -8.21
CA ILE A 22 -6.11 -5.07 -8.93
C ILE A 22 -6.43 -3.60 -9.20
N LYS A 23 -6.24 -2.72 -8.21
CA LYS A 23 -6.42 -1.27 -8.37
C LYS A 23 -5.52 -0.71 -9.48
N ALA A 24 -4.25 -1.08 -9.50
CA ALA A 24 -3.31 -0.61 -10.51
C ALA A 24 -3.70 -1.07 -11.92
N GLU A 25 -4.18 -2.31 -12.07
CA GLU A 25 -4.68 -2.84 -13.34
C GLU A 25 -5.93 -2.09 -13.82
N ALA A 26 -6.87 -1.82 -12.92
CA ALA A 26 -8.07 -1.04 -13.23
C ALA A 26 -7.71 0.38 -13.72
N VAL A 27 -6.82 1.08 -13.00
CA VAL A 27 -6.33 2.41 -13.39
C VAL A 27 -5.62 2.35 -14.75
N ALA A 28 -4.76 1.36 -14.98
CA ALA A 28 -4.06 1.19 -16.26
C ALA A 28 -5.02 0.91 -17.43
N SER A 29 -6.17 0.28 -17.16
CA SER A 29 -7.22 0.04 -18.16
C SER A 29 -8.09 1.28 -18.44
N GLY A 30 -7.84 2.40 -17.78
CA GLY A 30 -8.58 3.65 -17.95
C GLY A 30 -9.88 3.73 -17.14
N ALA A 31 -10.06 2.86 -16.14
CA ALA A 31 -11.19 2.96 -15.22
C ALA A 31 -11.04 4.19 -14.31
N ASP A 32 -12.14 4.89 -14.07
CA ASP A 32 -12.24 5.95 -13.07
C ASP A 32 -12.40 5.32 -11.67
N VAL A 33 -11.30 5.24 -10.92
CA VAL A 33 -11.24 4.54 -9.63
C VAL A 33 -11.26 5.54 -8.49
N ILE A 34 -12.28 5.48 -7.66
CA ILE A 34 -12.35 6.20 -6.38
C ILE A 34 -11.76 5.31 -5.29
N ASP A 35 -10.59 5.66 -4.78
CA ASP A 35 -9.90 4.93 -3.71
C ASP A 35 -10.26 5.50 -2.32
N LEU A 36 -11.02 4.73 -1.55
CA LEU A 36 -11.38 5.02 -0.16
C LEU A 36 -10.77 4.01 0.82
N GLY A 37 -9.79 3.22 0.35
CA GLY A 37 -9.22 2.11 1.12
C GLY A 37 -7.95 2.46 1.90
N ILE A 38 -7.29 3.57 1.56
CA ILE A 38 -6.04 4.02 2.18
C ILE A 38 -6.31 5.30 2.97
N GLY A 39 -5.81 5.35 4.21
CA GLY A 39 -5.95 6.50 5.11
C GLY A 39 -4.82 7.52 4.99
N ASP A 40 -4.16 7.60 3.83
CA ASP A 40 -3.09 8.57 3.60
C ASP A 40 -3.70 9.97 3.46
N PRO A 41 -3.12 11.00 4.11
CA PRO A 41 -3.57 12.37 3.93
C PRO A 41 -3.45 12.79 2.46
N ASP A 42 -4.50 13.42 1.95
CA ASP A 42 -4.51 14.06 0.63
C ASP A 42 -3.88 15.46 0.67
N LEU A 43 -3.90 16.11 1.84
CA LEU A 43 -3.36 17.44 2.07
C LEU A 43 -1.88 17.40 2.50
N PRO A 44 -1.07 18.41 2.11
CA PRO A 44 0.31 18.51 2.55
C PRO A 44 0.41 18.81 4.04
N THR A 45 1.56 18.47 4.63
CA THR A 45 1.90 18.86 6.00
C THR A 45 1.78 20.38 6.18
N PRO A 46 1.11 20.86 7.25
CA PRO A 46 1.01 22.30 7.52
C PRO A 46 2.37 22.99 7.63
N GLN A 47 2.42 24.28 7.27
CA GLN A 47 3.64 25.06 7.47
C GLN A 47 3.86 25.35 8.96
N PRO A 48 5.13 25.44 9.42
CA PRO A 48 5.44 25.90 10.76
C PRO A 48 4.89 27.31 11.02
N VAL A 49 4.52 27.57 12.27
CA VAL A 49 4.12 28.91 12.75
C VAL A 49 5.32 29.78 13.07
#